data_AF-A0A1J3I577-F1
#
_entry.id   AF-A0A1J3I577-F1
#
_cell.length_a   1.000
_cell.length_b   1.000
_cell.length_c   1.000
_cell.angle_alpha   90.00
_cell.angle_beta   90.00
_cell.angle_gamma   90.00
#
_symmetry.space_group_name_H-M   'P 1'
#
loop_
_entity.id
_entity.type
_entity.pdbx_description
1 polymer ?
#
loop_
_entity_poly.entity_id
_entity_poly.type
_entity_poly.pdbx_seq_one_letter_code
_entity_poly.pdbx_strand_id
1 'polypeptide(L)'
;THAGLVEQGKKLFLKMTHEYEVKPNLKHYSCLVDLFSRSGNLQEAETTVTSMPFSPDGVIWGTLLSSCVTHEEFEMGIRMAERAVATDPQN
;
A
#
# COMPACT_ATOMS: atom_id res chain seq x y z
N THR A 1 -5.96 -7.57 -18.50
CA THR A 1 -4.67 -6.85 -18.66
C THR A 1 -4.47 -5.77 -17.59
N HIS A 2 -4.48 -6.13 -16.30
CA HIS A 2 -4.02 -5.25 -15.20
C HIS A 2 -2.76 -5.78 -14.53
N ALA A 3 -2.57 -7.11 -14.46
CA ALA A 3 -1.37 -7.75 -13.91
C ALA A 3 -0.06 -7.26 -14.55
N GLY A 4 -0.03 -7.01 -15.86
CA GLY A 4 1.16 -6.49 -16.54
C GLY A 4 1.56 -5.08 -16.10
N LEU A 5 0.61 -4.26 -15.63
CA LEU A 5 0.88 -2.93 -15.09
C LEU A 5 1.37 -2.99 -13.64
N VAL A 6 0.92 -3.98 -12.88
CA VAL A 6 1.40 -4.24 -11.50
C VAL A 6 2.89 -4.58 -11.50
N GLU A 7 3.30 -5.53 -12.33
CA GLU A 7 4.70 -5.94 -12.43
C GLU A 7 5.61 -4.81 -12.96
N GLN A 8 5.11 -4.00 -13.89
CA GLN A 8 5.83 -2.81 -14.35
C GLN A 8 5.99 -1.77 -13.24
N GLY A 9 4.94 -1.52 -12.45
CA GLY A 9 5.01 -0.59 -11.32
C GLY A 9 6.02 -1.04 -10.25
N LYS A 10 6.02 -2.32 -9.89
CA LYS A 10 7.04 -2.93 -9.01
C LYS A 10 8.46 -2.70 -9.54
N LYS A 11 8.68 -3.03 -10.81
CA LYS A 11 9.98 -2.89 -11.45
C LYS A 11 10.45 -1.43 -11.48
N LEU A 12 9.56 -0.49 -11.74
CA LEU A 12 9.88 0.94 -11.72
C LEU A 12 10.26 1.41 -10.31
N PHE A 13 9.53 0.99 -9.27
CA PHE A 13 9.85 1.32 -7.89
C PHE A 13 11.21 0.76 -7.46
N LEU A 14 11.52 -0.48 -7.83
CA LEU A 14 12.82 -1.11 -7.55
C LEU A 14 13.97 -0.43 -8.31
N LYS A 15 13.78 -0.11 -9.60
CA LYS A 15 14.77 0.65 -10.38
C LYS A 15 15.04 2.02 -9.78
N MET A 16 13.98 2.75 -9.40
CA MET A 16 14.10 4.03 -8.69
C MET A 16 14.99 3.91 -7.45
N THR A 17 14.77 2.88 -6.64
CA THR A 17 15.48 2.68 -5.36
C THR A 17 16.91 2.20 -5.54
N HIS A 18 17.14 1.21 -6.41
CA HIS A 18 18.42 0.49 -6.49
C HIS A 18 19.32 0.91 -7.65
N GLU A 19 18.74 1.30 -8.79
CA GLU A 19 19.50 1.65 -10.00
C GLU A 19 19.72 3.15 -10.09
N TYR A 20 18.71 3.94 -9.75
CA TYR A 20 18.76 5.41 -9.78
C TYR A 20 19.06 6.04 -8.40
N GLU A 21 19.19 5.21 -7.36
CA GLU A 21 19.49 5.63 -5.97
C GLU A 21 18.55 6.70 -5.41
N VAL A 22 17.33 6.79 -5.94
CA VAL A 22 16.31 7.72 -5.50
C VAL A 22 15.61 7.13 -4.28
N LYS A 23 15.72 7.83 -3.14
CA LYS A 23 15.05 7.42 -1.90
C LYS A 23 13.54 7.54 -2.04
N PRO A 24 12.77 6.44 -1.86
CA PRO A 24 11.32 6.51 -1.85
C PRO A 24 10.80 7.40 -0.71
N ASN A 25 9.68 8.06 -0.94
CA ASN A 25 9.00 8.89 0.05
C ASN A 25 7.53 8.43 0.17
N LEU A 26 6.77 9.04 1.07
CA LEU A 26 5.39 8.64 1.35
C LEU A 26 4.51 8.58 0.09
N LYS A 27 4.70 9.50 -0.87
CA LYS A 27 3.93 9.52 -2.13
C LYS A 27 4.29 8.33 -3.03
N HIS A 28 5.58 7.97 -3.10
CA HIS A 28 6.02 6.80 -3.87
C HIS A 28 5.41 5.51 -3.31
N TYR A 29 5.43 5.34 -1.98
CA TYR A 29 4.80 4.19 -1.33
C TYR A 29 3.28 4.20 -1.47
N SER A 30 2.61 5.35 -1.30
CA SER A 30 1.15 5.48 -1.49
C SER A 30 0.74 5.04 -2.90
N CYS A 31 1.51 5.42 -3.92
CA CYS A 31 1.26 5.02 -5.31
C CYS A 31 1.42 3.50 -5.50
N LEU A 32 2.45 2.91 -4.92
CA LEU A 32 2.68 1.46 -5.00
C LEU A 32 1.60 0.66 -4.26
N VAL A 33 1.16 1.16 -3.11
CA VAL A 33 0.07 0.59 -2.32
C VAL A 33 -1.26 0.67 -3.07
N ASP A 34 -1.60 1.82 -3.64
CA ASP A 34 -2.81 1.98 -4.46
C ASP A 34 -2.81 1.02 -5.65
N LEU A 35 -1.66 0.87 -6.32
CA LEU A 35 -1.49 -0.08 -7.42
C LEU A 35 -1.81 -1.51 -7.00
N PHE A 36 -1.28 -1.97 -5.86
CA PHE A 36 -1.56 -3.31 -5.34
C PHE A 36 -3.00 -3.46 -4.86
N SER A 37 -3.52 -2.45 -4.17
CA SER A 37 -4.86 -2.45 -3.60
C SER A 37 -5.93 -2.55 -4.68
N ARG A 38 -5.82 -1.78 -5.76
CA ARG A 38 -6.75 -1.84 -6.91
C ARG A 38 -6.62 -3.09 -7.77
N SER A 39 -5.53 -3.84 -7.64
CA SER A 39 -5.32 -5.08 -8.38
C SER A 39 -5.62 -6.34 -7.56
N GLY A 40 -6.11 -6.19 -6.32
CA GLY A 40 -6.40 -7.30 -5.41
C GLY A 40 -5.16 -7.93 -4.77
N ASN A 41 -3.97 -7.35 -4.94
CA ASN A 41 -2.72 -7.85 -4.35
C ASN A 41 -2.56 -7.32 -2.91
N LEU A 42 -3.55 -7.56 -2.05
CA LEU A 42 -3.66 -6.89 -0.75
C LEU A 42 -2.52 -7.23 0.21
N GLN A 43 -1.97 -8.44 0.14
CA GLN A 43 -0.83 -8.88 0.93
C GLN A 43 0.44 -8.13 0.53
N GLU A 44 0.62 -7.83 -0.76
CA GLU A 44 1.73 -6.99 -1.24
C GLU A 44 1.53 -5.53 -0.82
N ALA A 45 0.29 -5.04 -0.84
CA ALA A 45 -0.04 -3.72 -0.30
C ALA A 45 0.33 -3.63 1.19
N GLU A 46 -0.09 -4.59 2.02
CA GLU A 46 0.22 -4.61 3.46
C GLU A 46 1.73 -4.69 3.71
N THR A 47 2.43 -5.55 2.97
CA THR A 47 3.91 -5.67 3.06
C THR A 47 4.59 -4.36 2.68
N THR A 48 4.09 -3.68 1.66
CA THR A 48 4.64 -2.40 1.20
C THR A 48 4.50 -1.32 2.28
N VAL A 49 3.31 -1.18 2.87
CA VAL A 49 3.06 -0.21 3.95
C VAL A 49 3.94 -0.51 5.18
N THR A 50 4.02 -1.78 5.57
CA THR A 50 4.80 -2.18 6.76
C THR A 50 6.32 -2.10 6.55
N SER A 51 6.79 -2.11 5.30
CA SER A 51 8.21 -1.93 4.95
C SER A 51 8.66 -0.46 4.87
N MET A 52 7.77 0.50 5.07
CA MET A 52 8.12 1.92 4.99
C MET A 52 9.14 2.31 6.08
N PRO A 53 10.18 3.11 5.74
CA PRO A 53 11.15 3.59 6.73
C PRO A 53 10.61 4.74 7.60
N PHE A 54 9.33 5.07 7.48
CA PHE A 54 8.62 6.13 8.20
C PHE A 54 7.20 5.68 8.51
N SER A 55 6.52 6.41 9.39
CA SER A 55 5.15 6.07 9.79
C SER A 55 4.18 6.20 8.61
N PRO A 56 3.35 5.18 8.31
CA PRO A 56 2.22 5.32 7.42
C PRO A 56 1.24 6.37 7.95
N ASP A 57 0.54 7.07 7.05
CA ASP A 57 -0.58 7.93 7.45
C ASP A 57 -1.92 7.17 7.45
N GLY A 58 -2.94 7.77 8.06
CA GLY A 58 -4.29 7.19 8.10
C GLY A 58 -4.90 6.99 6.71
N VAL A 59 -4.49 7.78 5.72
CA VAL A 59 -4.97 7.70 4.33
C VAL A 59 -4.52 6.40 3.67
N ILE A 60 -3.26 6.01 3.85
CA ILE A 60 -2.73 4.74 3.34
C ILE A 60 -3.50 3.56 3.95
N TRP A 61 -3.73 3.55 5.26
CA TRP A 61 -4.50 2.48 5.91
C TRP A 61 -5.96 2.45 5.46
N GLY A 62 -6.60 3.62 5.33
CA GLY A 62 -7.96 3.75 4.80
C GLY A 62 -8.08 3.22 3.37
N THR A 63 -7.05 3.43 2.54
CA THR A 63 -6.98 2.89 1.18
C THR A 63 -6.97 1.36 1.18
N LEU A 64 -6.08 0.73 1.99
CA LEU A 64 -6.07 -0.73 2.11
C LEU A 64 -7.40 -1.26 2.65
N LEU A 65 -7.96 -0.62 3.68
CA LEU A 65 -9.24 -1.01 4.27
C LEU A 65 -10.36 -1.02 3.23
N SER A 66 -10.49 0.05 2.45
CA SER A 66 -11.49 0.14 1.38
C SER A 66 -11.33 -0.98 0.34
N SER A 67 -10.08 -1.33 0.01
CA SER A 67 -9.81 -2.43 -0.92
C SER A 67 -10.06 -3.80 -0.31
N CYS A 68 -9.81 -4.00 0.99
CA CYS A 68 -10.18 -5.24 1.69
C CYS A 68 -11.70 -5.49 1.63
N VAL A 69 -12.51 -4.44 1.81
CA VAL A 69 -13.97 -4.53 1.65
C VAL A 69 -14.34 -4.87 0.20
N THR A 70 -13.68 -4.25 -0.78
CA THR A 70 -13.95 -4.47 -2.21
C THR A 70 -13.61 -5.89 -2.66
N HIS A 71 -12.56 -6.50 -2.09
CA HIS A 71 -12.07 -7.82 -2.42
C HIS A 71 -12.52 -8.92 -1.44
N GLU A 72 -13.43 -8.60 -0.51
CA GLU A 72 -13.97 -9.53 0.49
C GLU A 72 -12.91 -10.15 1.44
N GLU A 73 -11.78 -9.47 1.62
CA GLU A 73 -10.69 -9.85 2.53
C GLU A 73 -10.93 -9.31 3.96
N PHE A 74 -12.03 -9.77 4.59
CA PHE A 74 -12.53 -9.18 5.84
C PHE A 74 -11.55 -9.27 7.02
N GLU A 75 -10.82 -10.38 7.16
CA GLU A 75 -9.84 -10.53 8.25
C GLU A 75 -8.70 -9.52 8.13
N MET A 76 -8.25 -9.24 6.90
CA MET A 76 -7.28 -8.17 6.66
C MET A 76 -7.91 -6.81 6.93
N GLY A 77 -9.16 -6.60 6.48
CA GLY A 77 -9.90 -5.37 6.72
C GLY A 77 -9.97 -4.98 8.19
N ILE A 78 -10.26 -5.92 9.09
CA ILE A 78 -10.29 -5.66 10.55
C ILE A 78 -8.93 -5.15 11.04
N ARG A 79 -7.84 -5.82 10.66
CA ARG A 79 -6.48 -5.39 11.04
C ARG A 79 -6.14 -4.01 10.47
N MET A 80 -6.57 -3.69 9.25
CA MET A 80 -6.32 -2.38 8.64
C MET A 80 -7.11 -1.28 9.34
N ALA A 81 -8.35 -1.55 9.75
CA ALA A 81 -9.17 -0.61 10.50
C ALA A 81 -8.56 -0.27 11.87
N GLU A 82 -8.08 -1.28 12.61
CA GLU A 82 -7.37 -1.07 13.88
C GLU A 82 -6.14 -0.17 13.70
N ARG A 83 -5.36 -0.39 12.64
CA ARG A 83 -4.20 0.45 12.33
C ARG A 83 -4.59 1.87 11.91
N ALA A 84 -5.64 2.03 11.11
CA ALA A 84 -6.12 3.35 10.69
C ALA A 84 -6.52 4.21 11.90
N VAL A 85 -7.29 3.65 12.83
CA VAL A 85 -7.70 4.33 14.07
C VAL A 85 -6.50 4.63 14.98
N ALA A 86 -5.53 3.72 15.07
CA ALA A 86 -4.34 3.95 15.87
C ALA A 86 -3.43 5.06 15.30
N THR A 87 -3.43 5.23 13.97
CA THR A 87 -2.64 6.27 13.28
C THR A 87 -3.31 7.64 13.33
N ASP A 88 -4.64 7.71 13.25
CA ASP A 88 -5.39 8.96 13.42
C ASP A 88 -6.65 8.73 14.27
N PRO A 89 -6.56 8.94 15.60
CA PRO A 89 -7.67 8.71 16.52
C PRO A 89 -8.83 9.72 16.39
N GLN A 90 -8.70 10.76 15.56
CA GLN A 90 -9.72 11.82 15.39
C GLN A 90 -10.52 11.70 14.09
N ASN A 91 -10.24 10.70 13.26
CA ASN A 91 -10.93 10.44 11.99
C ASN A 91 -12.19 9.58 12.18
#